data_AF-A0A1H4PA62-F1
#
_entry.id   AF-A0A1H4PA62-F1
#
_cell.length_a   1.000
_cell.length_b   1.000
_cell.length_c   1.000
_cell.angle_alpha   90.00
_cell.angle_beta   90.00
_cell.angle_gamma   90.00
#
_symmetry.space_group_name_H-M   'P 1'
#
loop_
_entity.id
_entity.type
_entity.pdbx_description
1 polymer ?
#
loop_
_entity_poly.entity_id
_entity_poly.type
_entity_poly.pdbx_seq_one_letter_code
_entity_poly.pdbx_strand_id
1 'polypeptide(L)'
;MARTLLGALLNKASTAQTPVPFASRSQSTGRGLFGANRSTTAQLNSMGSVGTLFAIVNRTAKAEAGVEWGLYRKAKSGLKEDRTPVTSHAALDVWNRPNPFYTQSLFVETGAQHKQLTGEWWWVIARNERSPIPLELWPVRPDRMTPVPDPDLFLAGYMYTSPDGQQIALRREDVILIRTPHPTDPYRGIGPVQALLTDLDAVRYSAEWNRNFFLNSAEPGGLIQVDGRLDDDEFNELRDRWNEQHKGIANAHRVAILEKGQWVDRKFSQRDMQFAELRGIGSEIIREAFGFPKPMTGAVDDVNRANAEAGEVMFARWLCVPDLEAMKDALNHQLLPLFGRTAEGLEFDYVNPVPEDVEKEATQLTARANAVSLLVNAGFEPAGTLSAVGLPEIPFVGRPDAARAAVAPVPDDWQDSVTGLLSDGFEAAQRWVAVEHDDDHTCGPCREVAGKTYRNRAEAYADYPDGGGYKDCVGAQYGNPCRGHVEKRGRKGEGS
;
A
#
# COMPACT_ATOMS: atom_id res chain seq x y z
N MET A 1 -10.06 13.22 35.87
CA MET A 1 -11.18 13.04 34.92
C MET A 1 -12.29 14.05 35.23
N ALA A 2 -12.23 15.24 34.64
CA ALA A 2 -13.30 16.22 34.74
C ALA A 2 -13.80 16.49 33.31
N ARG A 3 -14.99 15.96 32.99
CA ARG A 3 -15.68 16.30 31.75
C ARG A 3 -15.99 17.79 31.81
N THR A 4 -15.34 18.59 30.95
CA THR A 4 -15.65 20.01 30.81
C THR A 4 -17.12 20.16 30.39
N LEU A 5 -17.80 21.17 30.93
CA LEU A 5 -19.22 21.45 30.67
C LEU A 5 -19.55 21.58 29.16
N LEU A 6 -18.57 21.92 28.31
CA LEU A 6 -18.71 21.90 26.85
C LEU A 6 -18.85 20.48 26.25
N GLY A 7 -18.12 19.49 26.77
CA GLY A 7 -18.24 18.10 26.29
C GLY A 7 -19.60 17.47 26.62
N ALA A 8 -20.26 17.95 27.68
CA ALA A 8 -21.64 17.58 28.01
C ALA A 8 -22.68 18.30 27.13
N LEU A 9 -22.37 19.51 26.64
CA LEU A 9 -23.21 20.24 25.68
C LEU A 9 -23.14 19.63 24.28
N LEU A 10 -21.98 19.11 23.86
CA LEU A 10 -21.83 18.38 22.59
C LEU A 10 -22.64 17.07 22.56
N ASN A 11 -22.72 16.34 23.68
CA ASN A 11 -23.56 15.14 23.79
C ASN A 11 -25.08 15.44 23.92
N LYS A 12 -25.47 16.67 24.27
CA LYS A 12 -26.88 17.11 24.33
C LYS A 12 -27.33 17.93 23.12
N ALA A 13 -26.42 18.34 22.25
CA ALA A 13 -26.73 18.83 20.91
C ALA A 13 -26.98 17.64 19.97
N SER A 14 -27.95 16.79 20.33
CA SER A 14 -28.46 15.79 19.40
C SER A 14 -29.07 16.53 18.21
N THR A 15 -28.47 16.29 17.05
CA THR A 15 -28.87 16.68 15.69
C THR A 15 -28.73 18.16 15.35
N ALA A 16 -27.51 18.57 14.98
CA ALA A 16 -27.44 19.51 13.86
C ALA A 16 -28.14 18.83 12.68
N GLN A 17 -29.13 19.49 12.07
CA GLN A 17 -29.69 18.96 10.82
C GLN A 17 -28.55 18.92 9.79
N THR A 18 -28.48 17.85 9.00
CA THR A 18 -27.48 17.72 7.92
C THR A 18 -27.48 19.01 7.10
N PRO A 19 -26.32 19.66 6.88
CA PRO A 19 -26.26 21.02 6.34
C PRO A 19 -26.75 21.09 4.89
N VAL A 20 -26.71 19.96 4.18
CA VAL A 20 -27.24 19.79 2.83
C VAL A 20 -27.90 18.40 2.68
N PRO A 21 -28.95 18.24 1.86
CA PRO A 21 -29.64 16.96 1.68
C PRO A 21 -28.81 15.98 0.83
N PHE A 22 -28.44 14.82 1.41
CA PHE A 22 -27.72 13.76 0.67
C PHE A 22 -28.65 12.81 -0.09
N ALA A 23 -29.92 12.72 0.31
CA ALA A 23 -30.95 11.89 -0.30
C ALA A 23 -32.06 12.74 -0.94
N SER A 24 -32.68 12.16 -1.97
CA SER A 24 -33.84 12.75 -2.63
C SER A 24 -35.03 12.78 -1.67
N ARG A 25 -35.73 13.91 -1.58
CA ARG A 25 -36.97 14.06 -0.79
C ARG A 25 -38.20 13.54 -1.54
N SER A 26 -38.08 13.30 -2.85
CA SER A 26 -39.13 12.79 -3.72
C SER A 26 -38.87 11.33 -4.09
N GLN A 27 -39.89 10.47 -4.06
CA GLN A 27 -39.80 9.14 -4.70
C GLN A 27 -39.76 9.22 -6.25
N SER A 28 -39.74 10.42 -6.85
CA SER A 28 -39.83 10.57 -8.30
C SER A 28 -38.50 10.29 -9.01
N THR A 29 -38.55 9.30 -9.89
CA THR A 29 -37.66 8.99 -11.02
C THR A 29 -37.61 10.10 -12.09
N GLY A 30 -37.57 11.37 -11.68
CA GLY A 30 -37.38 12.50 -12.58
C GLY A 30 -35.90 12.75 -12.80
N ARG A 31 -35.36 12.39 -13.97
CA ARG A 31 -34.03 12.84 -14.42
C ARG A 31 -34.04 14.38 -14.45
N GLY A 32 -33.46 15.01 -13.44
CA GLY A 32 -33.23 16.45 -13.43
C GLY A 32 -32.43 16.87 -14.67
N LEU A 33 -33.01 17.72 -15.51
CA LEU A 33 -32.40 18.26 -16.73
C LEU A 33 -31.22 19.22 -16.46
N PHE A 34 -31.03 19.61 -15.19
CA PHE A 34 -29.95 20.48 -14.74
C PHE A 34 -29.40 19.95 -13.41
N GLY A 35 -28.08 19.86 -13.24
CA GLY A 35 -27.51 19.92 -11.88
C GLY A 35 -26.35 19.03 -11.47
N ALA A 36 -25.87 18.09 -12.28
CA ALA A 36 -24.62 17.37 -11.98
C ALA A 36 -23.64 17.56 -13.12
N ASN A 37 -22.38 17.90 -12.80
CA ASN A 37 -21.35 18.02 -13.80
C ASN A 37 -21.09 16.63 -14.43
N ARG A 38 -21.59 16.41 -15.65
CA ARG A 38 -21.56 15.10 -16.31
C ARG A 38 -20.16 14.52 -16.42
N SER A 39 -19.13 15.35 -16.56
CA SER A 39 -17.73 14.90 -16.59
C SER A 39 -17.25 14.42 -15.23
N THR A 40 -17.53 15.16 -14.15
CA THR A 40 -17.19 14.77 -12.77
C THR A 40 -17.93 13.49 -12.37
N THR A 41 -19.22 13.35 -12.72
CA THR A 41 -19.96 12.11 -12.48
C THR A 41 -19.33 10.92 -13.23
N ALA A 42 -18.86 11.12 -14.46
CA ALA A 42 -18.15 10.08 -15.20
C ALA A 42 -16.85 9.64 -14.51
N GLN A 43 -16.02 10.61 -14.05
CA GLN A 43 -14.81 10.34 -13.28
C GLN A 43 -15.09 9.50 -12.02
N LEU A 44 -16.13 9.86 -11.27
CA LEU A 44 -16.54 9.12 -10.06
C LEU A 44 -16.97 7.69 -10.39
N ASN A 45 -17.75 7.50 -11.45
CA ASN A 45 -18.23 6.19 -11.86
C ASN A 45 -17.12 5.28 -12.40
N SER A 46 -16.04 5.84 -12.96
CA SER A 46 -14.91 5.07 -13.50
C SER A 46 -14.27 4.14 -12.47
N MET A 47 -14.27 4.54 -11.18
CA MET A 47 -13.77 3.72 -10.07
C MET A 47 -14.52 2.38 -9.98
N GLY A 48 -15.81 2.33 -10.28
CA GLY A 48 -16.61 1.11 -10.24
C GLY A 48 -16.44 0.19 -11.46
N SER A 49 -15.90 0.70 -12.56
CA SER A 49 -15.78 -0.04 -13.83
C SER A 49 -14.39 -0.58 -14.12
N VAL A 50 -13.33 0.03 -13.56
CA VAL A 50 -11.93 -0.35 -13.88
C VAL A 50 -11.22 -0.82 -12.62
N GLY A 51 -10.89 -2.11 -12.55
CA GLY A 51 -10.31 -2.75 -11.36
C GLY A 51 -8.96 -2.19 -10.93
N THR A 52 -8.06 -1.87 -11.88
CA THR A 52 -6.74 -1.26 -11.58
C THR A 52 -6.89 0.13 -10.96
N LEU A 53 -7.81 0.93 -11.49
CA LEU A 53 -8.13 2.25 -10.94
C LEU A 53 -8.71 2.12 -9.51
N PHE A 54 -9.67 1.21 -9.30
CA PHE A 54 -10.20 0.91 -7.98
C PHE A 54 -9.08 0.55 -7.00
N ALA A 55 -8.17 -0.36 -7.38
CA ALA A 55 -7.10 -0.81 -6.50
C ALA A 55 -6.15 0.32 -6.08
N ILE A 56 -5.77 1.20 -7.02
CA ILE A 56 -4.90 2.35 -6.75
C ILE A 56 -5.58 3.35 -5.81
N VAL A 57 -6.80 3.77 -6.17
CA VAL A 57 -7.56 4.77 -5.40
C VAL A 57 -7.87 4.25 -4.00
N ASN A 58 -8.37 3.01 -3.89
CA ASN A 58 -8.71 2.39 -2.62
C ASN A 58 -7.48 2.20 -1.72
N ARG A 59 -6.33 1.77 -2.27
CA ARG A 59 -5.11 1.57 -1.47
C ARG A 59 -4.54 2.90 -0.97
N THR A 60 -4.53 3.93 -1.82
CA THR A 60 -4.10 5.30 -1.45
C THR A 60 -5.01 5.87 -0.36
N ALA A 61 -6.34 5.83 -0.58
CA ALA A 61 -7.32 6.32 0.38
C ALA A 61 -7.25 5.61 1.75
N LYS A 62 -7.03 4.28 1.75
CA LYS A 62 -6.86 3.52 3.00
C LYS A 62 -5.54 3.81 3.70
N ALA A 63 -4.46 4.01 2.95
CA ALA A 63 -3.18 4.39 3.52
C ALA A 63 -3.28 5.76 4.21
N GLU A 64 -3.90 6.74 3.58
CA GLU A 64 -4.16 8.06 4.16
C GLU A 64 -5.10 8.00 5.37
N ALA A 65 -6.17 7.19 5.29
CA ALA A 65 -7.13 7.02 6.39
C ALA A 65 -6.57 6.28 7.61
N GLY A 66 -5.49 5.50 7.42
CA GLY A 66 -4.78 4.79 8.47
C GLY A 66 -3.78 5.67 9.24
N VAL A 67 -3.53 6.90 8.77
CA VAL A 67 -2.60 7.83 9.43
C VAL A 67 -3.20 8.40 10.70
N GLU A 68 -2.42 8.36 11.77
CA GLU A 68 -2.80 8.95 13.05
C GLU A 68 -2.62 10.47 13.06
N TRP A 69 -3.64 11.17 13.53
CA TRP A 69 -3.67 12.62 13.66
C TRP A 69 -3.67 13.05 15.13
N GLY A 70 -2.88 14.06 15.44
CA GLY A 70 -2.79 14.68 16.75
C GLY A 70 -3.05 16.18 16.69
N LEU A 71 -3.64 16.70 17.77
CA LEU A 71 -3.72 18.13 18.03
C LEU A 71 -2.64 18.50 19.05
N TYR A 72 -1.86 19.53 18.77
CA TYR A 72 -0.74 19.96 19.60
C TYR A 72 -0.83 21.45 19.90
N ARG A 73 -0.29 21.85 21.04
CA ARG A 73 0.00 23.25 21.33
C ARG A 73 1.42 23.56 20.88
N LYS A 74 1.55 24.61 20.06
CA LYS A 74 2.82 25.09 19.52
C LYS A 74 3.81 25.40 20.65
N ALA A 75 5.03 24.91 20.50
CA ALA A 75 6.12 25.23 21.41
C ALA A 75 6.64 26.65 21.16
N LYS A 76 7.13 27.32 22.21
CA LYS A 76 7.79 28.63 22.06
C LYS A 76 9.11 28.54 21.30
N SER A 77 9.79 27.40 21.38
CA SER A 77 11.02 27.10 20.65
C SER A 77 10.79 26.95 19.14
N GLY A 78 9.55 26.68 18.71
CA GLY A 78 9.22 26.35 17.33
C GLY A 78 9.59 24.93 16.90
N LEU A 79 10.18 24.13 17.80
CA LEU A 79 10.57 22.75 17.55
C LEU A 79 9.38 21.79 17.71
N LYS A 80 9.32 20.76 16.87
CA LYS A 80 8.20 19.80 16.81
C LYS A 80 8.20 18.87 18.04
N GLU A 81 9.37 18.53 18.54
CA GLU A 81 9.61 17.69 19.72
C GLU A 81 9.14 18.35 21.03
N ASP A 82 9.16 19.69 21.10
CA ASP A 82 8.81 20.45 22.31
C ASP A 82 7.31 20.74 22.42
N ARG A 83 6.52 20.38 21.39
CA ARG A 83 5.07 20.63 21.38
C ARG A 83 4.37 19.74 22.39
N THR A 84 3.28 20.24 22.96
CA THR A 84 2.51 19.49 23.95
C THR A 84 1.22 18.93 23.35
N PRO A 85 0.92 17.63 23.49
CA PRO A 85 -0.30 17.06 22.94
C PRO A 85 -1.53 17.60 23.67
N VAL A 86 -2.56 17.94 22.89
CA VAL A 86 -3.87 18.35 23.37
C VAL A 86 -4.83 17.17 23.22
N THR A 87 -5.30 16.65 24.34
CA THR A 87 -6.16 15.45 24.36
C THR A 87 -7.65 15.76 24.43
N SER A 88 -8.04 17.03 24.62
CA SER A 88 -9.44 17.46 24.67
C SER A 88 -9.59 18.85 24.09
N HIS A 89 -10.31 18.95 22.96
CA HIS A 89 -10.69 20.20 22.31
C HIS A 89 -11.79 19.91 21.29
N ALA A 90 -12.73 20.84 21.10
CA ALA A 90 -13.86 20.64 20.17
C ALA A 90 -13.41 20.33 18.72
N ALA A 91 -12.31 20.92 18.27
CA ALA A 91 -11.74 20.60 16.96
C ALA A 91 -11.26 19.15 16.85
N LEU A 92 -10.69 18.60 17.93
CA LEU A 92 -10.26 17.19 17.97
C LEU A 92 -11.49 16.26 18.02
N ASP A 93 -12.53 16.64 18.77
CA ASP A 93 -13.78 15.88 18.84
C ASP A 93 -14.46 15.79 17.46
N VAL A 94 -14.57 16.93 16.76
CA VAL A 94 -15.11 17.00 15.39
C VAL A 94 -14.23 16.23 14.41
N TRP A 95 -12.90 16.30 14.52
CA TRP A 95 -12.02 15.55 13.63
C TRP A 95 -12.11 14.03 13.82
N ASN A 96 -12.18 13.57 15.06
CA ASN A 96 -12.26 12.14 15.38
C ASN A 96 -13.64 11.54 15.06
N ARG A 97 -14.69 12.36 15.16
CA ARG A 97 -16.05 11.99 14.76
C ARG A 97 -16.68 13.11 13.91
N PRO A 98 -16.34 13.17 12.62
CA PRO A 98 -16.80 14.22 11.70
C PRO A 98 -18.30 14.43 11.72
N ASN A 99 -19.08 13.36 11.78
CA ASN A 99 -20.52 13.42 11.92
C ASN A 99 -21.04 12.06 12.48
N PRO A 100 -22.35 11.89 12.71
CA PRO A 100 -22.89 10.64 13.25
C PRO A 100 -22.69 9.39 12.39
N PHE A 101 -22.43 9.54 11.09
CA PHE A 101 -22.39 8.46 10.10
C PHE A 101 -20.97 8.11 9.63
N TYR A 102 -20.04 9.07 9.71
CA TYR A 102 -18.65 8.90 9.30
C TYR A 102 -17.75 8.84 10.53
N THR A 103 -16.98 7.76 10.64
CA THR A 103 -15.76 7.77 11.47
C THR A 103 -14.70 8.63 10.77
N GLN A 104 -13.67 9.05 11.50
CA GLN A 104 -12.53 9.77 10.93
C GLN A 104 -11.94 9.04 9.72
N SER A 105 -11.62 7.75 9.84
CA SER A 105 -11.04 6.97 8.73
C SER A 105 -11.96 6.92 7.51
N LEU A 106 -13.28 6.71 7.69
CA LEU A 106 -14.21 6.67 6.56
C LEU A 106 -14.37 8.06 5.90
N PHE A 107 -14.31 9.13 6.69
CA PHE A 107 -14.34 10.50 6.19
C PHE A 107 -13.12 10.80 5.31
N VAL A 108 -11.93 10.43 5.80
CA VAL A 108 -10.67 10.58 5.06
C VAL A 108 -10.69 9.70 3.81
N GLU A 109 -11.08 8.43 3.92
CA GLU A 109 -11.13 7.50 2.78
C GLU A 109 -12.08 7.99 1.67
N THR A 110 -13.29 8.44 2.04
CA THR A 110 -14.27 9.00 1.08
C THR A 110 -13.72 10.26 0.41
N GLY A 111 -13.01 11.07 1.18
CA GLY A 111 -12.38 12.29 0.73
C GLY A 111 -11.24 12.10 -0.26
N ALA A 112 -10.31 11.24 0.11
CA ALA A 112 -9.22 10.80 -0.73
C ALA A 112 -9.75 10.21 -2.04
N GLN A 113 -10.81 9.38 -2.00
CA GLN A 113 -11.47 8.90 -3.21
C GLN A 113 -11.97 10.05 -4.09
N HIS A 114 -12.67 11.04 -3.54
CA HIS A 114 -13.11 12.20 -4.31
C HIS A 114 -11.93 12.97 -4.91
N LYS A 115 -10.88 13.23 -4.12
CA LYS A 115 -9.69 13.97 -4.56
C LYS A 115 -8.93 13.23 -5.65
N GLN A 116 -8.72 11.93 -5.52
CA GLN A 116 -8.00 11.12 -6.50
C GLN A 116 -8.78 10.97 -7.82
N LEU A 117 -10.12 10.95 -7.76
CA LEU A 117 -10.95 10.83 -8.96
C LEU A 117 -11.20 12.18 -9.65
N THR A 118 -11.37 13.26 -8.90
CA THR A 118 -11.85 14.55 -9.45
C THR A 118 -10.89 15.72 -9.23
N GLY A 119 -9.86 15.53 -8.40
CA GLY A 119 -8.96 16.59 -7.95
C GLY A 119 -9.51 17.40 -6.78
N GLU A 120 -10.69 17.06 -6.26
CA GLU A 120 -11.41 17.87 -5.29
C GLU A 120 -11.94 17.06 -4.12
N TRP A 121 -11.85 17.63 -2.92
CA TRP A 121 -12.47 17.11 -1.72
C TRP A 121 -13.16 18.24 -0.96
N TRP A 122 -14.48 18.14 -0.92
CA TRP A 122 -15.39 19.16 -0.40
C TRP A 122 -15.94 18.76 0.96
N TRP A 123 -15.81 19.65 1.96
CA TRP A 123 -16.44 19.49 3.26
C TRP A 123 -17.47 20.59 3.44
N VAL A 124 -18.70 20.22 3.78
CA VAL A 124 -19.70 21.18 4.23
C VAL A 124 -19.79 21.13 5.75
N ILE A 125 -19.65 22.29 6.38
CA ILE A 125 -19.64 22.43 7.83
C ILE A 125 -21.07 22.61 8.33
N ALA A 126 -21.50 21.74 9.25
CA ALA A 126 -22.74 21.95 9.99
C ALA A 126 -22.46 22.75 11.26
N ARG A 127 -23.28 23.78 11.49
CA ARG A 127 -23.28 24.60 12.70
C ARG A 127 -24.69 24.57 13.31
N ASN A 128 -24.78 24.84 14.60
CA ASN A 128 -26.07 25.10 15.24
C ASN A 128 -26.34 26.61 15.18
N GLU A 129 -27.59 27.02 15.00
CA GLU A 129 -28.02 28.42 15.05
C GLU A 129 -27.52 29.17 16.30
N ARG A 130 -27.32 28.45 17.42
CA ARG A 130 -26.90 29.00 18.70
C ARG A 130 -25.39 29.06 18.93
N SER A 131 -24.58 28.47 18.04
CA SER A 131 -23.12 28.43 18.22
C SER A 131 -22.39 28.59 16.89
N PRO A 132 -21.47 29.57 16.79
CA PRO A 132 -20.73 29.78 15.56
C PRO A 132 -19.63 28.74 15.33
N ILE A 133 -19.35 27.81 16.27
CA ILE A 133 -18.29 26.80 16.07
C ILE A 133 -18.77 25.65 15.18
N PRO A 134 -17.87 25.02 14.39
CA PRO A 134 -18.18 23.79 13.66
C PRO A 134 -18.62 22.68 14.63
N LEU A 135 -19.70 21.98 14.29
CA LEU A 135 -20.18 20.82 15.04
C LEU A 135 -20.04 19.52 14.25
N GLU A 136 -20.20 19.58 12.93
CA GLU A 136 -20.06 18.41 12.07
C GLU A 136 -19.39 18.80 10.74
N LEU A 137 -18.68 17.84 10.14
CA LEU A 137 -18.08 17.92 8.82
C LEU A 137 -18.71 16.84 7.94
N TRP A 138 -19.21 17.26 6.77
CA TRP A 138 -19.88 16.39 5.83
C TRP A 138 -19.07 16.32 4.53
N PRO A 139 -18.56 15.13 4.14
CA PRO A 139 -17.86 14.98 2.87
C PRO A 139 -18.91 15.01 1.76
N VAL A 140 -18.83 16.00 0.87
CA VAL A 140 -19.79 16.17 -0.22
C VAL A 140 -19.18 15.72 -1.53
N ARG A 141 -20.01 15.12 -2.38
CA ARG A 141 -19.60 14.71 -3.72
C ARG A 141 -19.23 15.94 -4.58
N PRO A 142 -18.07 15.92 -5.25
CA PRO A 142 -17.61 17.03 -6.09
C PRO A 142 -18.58 17.42 -7.21
N ASP A 143 -19.29 16.46 -7.80
CA ASP A 143 -20.22 16.70 -8.92
C ASP A 143 -21.45 17.55 -8.55
N ARG A 144 -21.69 17.74 -7.25
CA ARG A 144 -22.79 18.53 -6.68
C ARG A 144 -22.35 19.88 -6.14
N MET A 145 -21.08 20.21 -6.20
CA MET A 145 -20.55 21.48 -5.72
C MET A 145 -20.19 22.36 -6.92
N THR A 146 -20.53 23.63 -6.86
CA THR A 146 -20.14 24.63 -7.86
C THR A 146 -19.62 25.88 -7.17
N PRO A 147 -18.36 26.29 -7.38
CA PRO A 147 -17.90 27.59 -6.91
C PRO A 147 -18.66 28.71 -7.61
N VAL A 148 -18.91 29.80 -6.91
CA VAL A 148 -19.55 31.01 -7.45
C VAL A 148 -18.51 32.12 -7.51
N PRO A 149 -17.85 32.33 -8.66
CA PRO A 149 -16.86 33.38 -8.85
C PRO A 149 -17.46 34.76 -8.58
N ASP A 150 -16.64 35.65 -8.05
CA ASP A 150 -17.01 37.04 -7.80
C ASP A 150 -15.90 37.97 -8.32
N PRO A 151 -16.23 39.02 -9.09
CA PRO A 151 -15.23 39.94 -9.64
C PRO A 151 -14.37 40.65 -8.61
N ASP A 152 -14.90 40.89 -7.40
CA ASP A 152 -14.23 41.71 -6.37
C ASP A 152 -13.65 40.85 -5.24
N LEU A 153 -14.39 39.82 -4.82
CA LEU A 153 -14.02 38.92 -3.71
C LEU A 153 -13.24 37.69 -4.18
N PHE A 154 -13.01 37.55 -5.49
CA PHE A 154 -12.56 36.33 -6.17
C PHE A 154 -13.60 35.19 -6.10
N LEU A 155 -14.17 34.93 -4.93
CA LEU A 155 -15.17 33.89 -4.69
C LEU A 155 -16.24 34.35 -3.70
N ALA A 156 -17.49 34.47 -4.14
CA ALA A 156 -18.62 34.85 -3.29
C ALA A 156 -19.04 33.71 -2.34
N GLY A 157 -18.94 32.47 -2.81
CA GLY A 157 -19.37 31.29 -2.07
C GLY A 157 -19.48 30.07 -2.97
N TYR A 158 -20.35 29.16 -2.58
CA TYR A 158 -20.57 27.90 -3.29
C TYR A 158 -22.05 27.63 -3.48
N MET A 159 -22.37 26.88 -4.51
CA MET A 159 -23.71 26.37 -4.76
C MET A 159 -23.67 24.84 -4.65
N TYR A 160 -24.51 24.30 -3.77
CA TYR A 160 -24.74 22.87 -3.66
C TYR A 160 -25.99 22.48 -4.43
N THR A 161 -25.87 21.47 -5.29
CA THR A 161 -27.02 20.86 -5.98
C THR A 161 -27.44 19.58 -5.29
N SER A 162 -28.66 19.56 -4.74
CA SER A 162 -29.24 18.38 -4.10
C SER A 162 -29.47 17.23 -5.09
N PRO A 163 -29.68 15.99 -4.60
CA PRO A 163 -30.15 14.89 -5.44
C PRO A 163 -31.41 15.20 -6.26
N ASP A 164 -32.26 16.09 -5.75
CA ASP A 164 -33.51 16.53 -6.39
C ASP A 164 -33.28 17.69 -7.40
N GLY A 165 -32.05 18.18 -7.54
CA GLY A 165 -31.70 19.33 -8.36
C GLY A 165 -31.94 20.69 -7.69
N GLN A 166 -32.33 20.72 -6.41
CA GLN A 166 -32.46 21.96 -5.65
C GLN A 166 -31.09 22.59 -5.44
N GLN A 167 -30.98 23.88 -5.76
CA GLN A 167 -29.77 24.65 -5.52
C GLN A 167 -29.81 25.28 -4.11
N ILE A 168 -28.75 25.07 -3.34
CA ILE A 168 -28.59 25.59 -1.97
C ILE A 168 -27.31 26.41 -1.95
N ALA A 169 -27.45 27.71 -1.68
CA ALA A 169 -26.32 28.61 -1.55
C ALA A 169 -25.60 28.36 -0.22
N LEU A 170 -24.27 28.23 -0.29
CA LEU A 170 -23.38 28.03 0.85
C LEU A 170 -22.37 29.18 0.89
N ARG A 171 -22.11 29.68 2.10
CA ARG A 171 -21.12 30.74 2.30
C ARG A 171 -19.71 30.18 2.24
N ARG A 172 -18.73 31.04 2.00
CA ARG A 172 -17.31 30.64 1.93
C ARG A 172 -16.85 29.97 3.22
N GLU A 173 -17.28 30.46 4.37
CA GLU A 173 -16.93 29.91 5.70
C GLU A 173 -17.64 28.61 6.06
N ASP A 174 -18.64 28.19 5.28
CA ASP A 174 -19.38 26.94 5.50
C ASP A 174 -18.80 25.76 4.70
N VAL A 175 -17.75 26.01 3.90
CA VAL A 175 -17.15 25.00 3.02
C VAL A 175 -15.63 25.02 3.15
N ILE A 176 -15.05 23.83 3.31
CA ILE A 176 -13.60 23.61 3.19
C ILE A 176 -13.37 22.85 1.89
N LEU A 177 -12.45 23.35 1.07
CA LEU A 177 -12.04 22.73 -0.18
C LEU A 177 -10.56 22.38 -0.12
N ILE A 178 -10.28 21.08 -0.24
CA ILE A 178 -8.94 20.56 -0.53
C ILE A 178 -8.92 20.21 -2.01
N ARG A 179 -7.98 20.77 -2.76
CA ARG A 179 -7.92 20.56 -4.21
C ARG A 179 -6.50 20.46 -4.73
N THR A 180 -6.34 19.70 -5.80
CA THR A 180 -5.13 19.71 -6.63
C THR A 180 -5.16 20.93 -7.54
N PRO A 181 -4.04 21.64 -7.77
CA PRO A 181 -4.02 22.81 -8.64
C PRO A 181 -4.48 22.48 -10.07
N HIS A 182 -5.42 23.26 -10.60
CA HIS A 182 -5.87 23.16 -11.99
C HIS A 182 -5.27 24.31 -12.81
N PRO A 183 -4.58 24.02 -13.95
CA PRO A 183 -3.86 25.06 -14.70
C PRO A 183 -4.75 26.09 -15.40
N THR A 184 -6.00 25.75 -15.71
CA THR A 184 -6.93 26.61 -16.47
C THR A 184 -8.10 27.11 -15.64
N ASP A 185 -8.39 26.50 -14.49
CA ASP A 185 -9.50 26.88 -13.62
C ASP A 185 -8.98 27.16 -12.20
N PRO A 186 -8.97 28.43 -11.75
CA PRO A 186 -8.47 28.78 -10.42
C PRO A 186 -9.45 28.42 -9.29
N TYR A 187 -10.68 28.02 -9.60
CA TYR A 187 -11.73 27.70 -8.63
C TYR A 187 -11.89 26.20 -8.37
N ARG A 188 -11.47 25.37 -9.34
CA ARG A 188 -11.63 23.90 -9.32
C ARG A 188 -10.31 23.17 -9.16
N GLY A 189 -10.42 21.89 -8.80
CA GLY A 189 -9.31 20.95 -8.86
C GLY A 189 -9.29 20.14 -10.15
N ILE A 190 -8.16 19.48 -10.43
CA ILE A 190 -8.05 18.47 -11.48
C ILE A 190 -7.45 17.17 -10.92
N GLY A 191 -8.09 16.05 -11.21
CA GLY A 191 -7.63 14.72 -10.80
C GLY A 191 -6.98 13.95 -11.95
N PRO A 192 -6.11 12.96 -11.66
CA PRO A 192 -5.46 12.12 -12.68
C PRO A 192 -6.47 11.39 -13.58
N VAL A 193 -7.62 11.00 -13.05
CA VAL A 193 -8.69 10.33 -13.84
C VAL A 193 -9.19 11.21 -14.98
N GLN A 194 -9.20 12.54 -14.81
CA GLN A 194 -9.62 13.45 -15.88
C GLN A 194 -8.71 13.36 -17.11
N ALA A 195 -7.42 13.13 -16.93
CA ALA A 195 -6.46 12.93 -18.01
C ALA A 195 -6.60 11.52 -18.65
N LEU A 196 -7.05 10.55 -17.87
CA LEU A 196 -7.16 9.14 -18.26
C LEU A 196 -8.52 8.73 -18.85
N LEU A 197 -9.50 9.63 -18.95
CA LEU A 197 -10.88 9.23 -19.31
C LEU A 197 -10.95 8.41 -20.61
N THR A 198 -10.20 8.80 -21.64
CA THR A 198 -10.15 8.09 -22.92
C THR A 198 -9.54 6.70 -22.78
N ASP A 199 -8.46 6.56 -22.02
CA ASP A 199 -7.79 5.29 -21.79
C ASP A 199 -8.63 4.35 -20.92
N LEU A 200 -9.32 4.90 -19.91
CA LEU A 200 -10.26 4.16 -19.06
C LEU A 200 -11.46 3.65 -19.87
N ASP A 201 -11.98 4.47 -20.78
CA ASP A 201 -13.02 4.05 -21.72
C ASP A 201 -12.52 2.93 -22.64
N ALA A 202 -11.30 3.03 -23.17
CA ALA A 202 -10.71 1.97 -24.00
C ALA A 202 -10.55 0.65 -23.23
N VAL A 203 -10.07 0.71 -21.98
CA VAL A 203 -9.97 -0.46 -21.09
C VAL A 203 -11.36 -1.05 -20.80
N ARG A 204 -12.36 -0.21 -20.52
CA ARG A 204 -13.74 -0.66 -20.29
C ARG A 204 -14.31 -1.33 -21.54
N TYR A 205 -14.23 -0.69 -22.70
CA TYR A 205 -14.76 -1.25 -23.95
C TYR A 205 -14.05 -2.53 -24.37
N SER A 206 -12.74 -2.63 -24.14
CA SER A 206 -12.00 -3.89 -24.35
C SER A 206 -12.52 -5.00 -23.44
N ALA A 207 -12.76 -4.70 -22.15
CA ALA A 207 -13.33 -5.67 -21.22
C ALA A 207 -14.76 -6.08 -21.58
N GLU A 208 -15.61 -5.14 -21.99
CA GLU A 208 -16.97 -5.41 -22.46
C GLU A 208 -17.00 -6.21 -23.76
N TRP A 209 -16.14 -5.85 -24.72
CA TRP A 209 -16.00 -6.59 -25.97
C TRP A 209 -15.54 -8.02 -25.70
N ASN A 210 -14.55 -8.22 -24.83
CA ASN A 210 -14.09 -9.55 -24.41
C ASN A 210 -15.23 -10.34 -23.75
N ARG A 211 -15.94 -9.74 -22.80
CA ARG A 211 -17.11 -10.37 -22.17
C ARG A 211 -18.14 -10.79 -23.21
N ASN A 212 -18.46 -9.94 -24.16
CA ASN A 212 -19.43 -10.24 -25.22
C ASN A 212 -18.89 -11.27 -26.21
N PHE A 213 -17.59 -11.28 -26.50
CA PHE A 213 -16.94 -12.29 -27.31
C PHE A 213 -17.11 -13.69 -26.69
N PHE A 214 -16.86 -13.82 -25.38
CA PHE A 214 -17.04 -15.09 -24.65
C PHE A 214 -18.53 -15.47 -24.47
N LEU A 215 -19.40 -14.51 -24.14
CA LEU A 215 -20.82 -14.78 -23.94
C LEU A 215 -21.55 -15.16 -25.22
N ASN A 216 -21.19 -14.53 -26.34
CA ASN A 216 -21.86 -14.75 -27.62
C ASN A 216 -21.14 -15.77 -28.50
N SER A 217 -20.04 -16.38 -28.03
CA SER A 217 -19.14 -17.22 -28.83
C SER A 217 -18.89 -16.60 -30.20
N ALA A 218 -18.37 -15.36 -30.22
CA ALA A 218 -18.51 -14.44 -31.35
C ALA A 218 -17.60 -14.77 -32.55
N GLU A 219 -17.92 -15.87 -33.22
CA GLU A 219 -18.04 -16.06 -34.67
C GLU A 219 -18.75 -17.42 -34.84
N PRO A 220 -19.61 -17.61 -35.86
CA PRO A 220 -20.07 -18.96 -36.19
C PRO A 220 -18.84 -19.86 -36.25
N GLY A 221 -18.82 -20.98 -35.50
CA GLY A 221 -17.69 -21.91 -35.50
C GLY A 221 -17.33 -22.41 -36.92
N GLY A 222 -18.22 -22.15 -37.87
CA GLY A 222 -18.07 -22.30 -39.29
C GLY A 222 -19.29 -21.72 -39.99
N LEU A 223 -19.19 -21.58 -41.30
CA LEU A 223 -20.30 -21.20 -42.16
C LEU A 223 -20.90 -22.46 -42.75
N ILE A 224 -22.24 -22.54 -42.82
CA ILE A 224 -22.92 -23.58 -43.59
C ILE A 224 -23.12 -23.00 -44.99
N GLN A 225 -22.34 -23.48 -45.95
CA GLN A 225 -22.51 -23.11 -47.35
C GLN A 225 -23.47 -24.09 -48.01
N VAL A 226 -24.53 -23.57 -48.64
CA VAL A 226 -25.53 -24.37 -49.36
C VAL A 226 -25.42 -24.08 -50.86
N ASP A 227 -25.51 -25.13 -51.68
CA ASP A 227 -25.43 -25.01 -53.14
C ASP A 227 -26.80 -24.63 -53.72
N GLY A 228 -27.09 -23.33 -53.76
CA GLY A 228 -28.32 -22.77 -54.33
C GLY A 228 -29.12 -21.92 -53.35
N ARG A 229 -30.19 -21.26 -53.84
CA ARG A 229 -31.10 -20.48 -53.00
C ARG A 229 -32.15 -21.40 -52.40
N LEU A 230 -32.18 -21.50 -51.07
CA LEU A 230 -33.26 -22.15 -50.32
C LEU A 230 -34.53 -21.29 -50.39
N ASP A 231 -35.70 -21.91 -50.41
CA ASP A 231 -36.94 -21.19 -50.13
C ASP A 231 -37.03 -20.81 -48.64
N ASP A 232 -37.98 -19.95 -48.29
CA ASP A 232 -38.11 -19.43 -46.92
C ASP A 232 -38.49 -20.54 -45.91
N ASP A 233 -39.23 -21.56 -46.32
CA ASP A 233 -39.65 -22.67 -45.47
C ASP A 233 -38.47 -23.63 -45.21
N GLU A 234 -37.70 -23.97 -46.25
CA GLU A 234 -36.48 -24.76 -46.16
C GLU A 234 -35.41 -24.07 -45.30
N PHE A 235 -35.28 -22.74 -45.41
CA PHE A 235 -34.35 -21.98 -44.58
C PHE A 235 -34.76 -21.99 -43.11
N ASN A 236 -36.05 -21.80 -42.82
CA ASN A 236 -36.56 -21.81 -41.45
C ASN A 236 -36.42 -23.19 -40.82
N GLU A 237 -36.70 -24.27 -41.57
CA GLU A 237 -36.52 -25.64 -41.09
C GLU A 237 -35.05 -25.94 -40.77
N LEU A 238 -34.12 -25.56 -41.66
CA LEU A 238 -32.69 -25.73 -41.43
C LEU A 238 -32.21 -24.97 -40.19
N ARG A 239 -32.68 -23.73 -40.02
CA ARG A 239 -32.36 -22.88 -38.85
C ARG A 239 -32.88 -23.49 -37.56
N ASP A 240 -34.11 -24.00 -37.57
CA ASP A 240 -34.75 -24.52 -36.36
C ASP A 240 -34.14 -25.85 -35.93
N ARG A 241 -33.83 -26.76 -36.86
CA ARG A 241 -33.05 -27.99 -36.58
C ARG A 241 -31.64 -27.69 -36.06
N TRP A 242 -30.97 -26.68 -36.63
CA TRP A 242 -29.66 -26.24 -36.15
C TRP A 242 -29.73 -25.70 -34.72
N ASN A 243 -30.73 -24.88 -34.43
CA ASN A 243 -30.95 -24.35 -33.08
C ASN A 243 -31.28 -25.46 -32.08
N GLU A 244 -32.07 -26.47 -32.44
CA GLU A 244 -32.35 -27.60 -31.54
C GLU A 244 -31.09 -28.40 -31.18
N GLN A 245 -30.17 -28.58 -32.14
CA GLN A 245 -28.98 -29.41 -31.93
C GLN A 245 -27.84 -28.67 -31.22
N HIS A 246 -27.71 -27.35 -31.42
CA HIS A 246 -26.51 -26.60 -31.03
C HIS A 246 -26.76 -25.42 -30.09
N LYS A 247 -28.01 -25.13 -29.72
CA LYS A 247 -28.31 -24.05 -28.75
C LYS A 247 -28.02 -24.51 -27.32
N GLY A 248 -27.32 -23.66 -26.57
CA GLY A 248 -27.05 -23.84 -25.14
C GLY A 248 -25.66 -24.41 -24.83
N ILE A 249 -25.13 -24.03 -23.66
CA ILE A 249 -23.76 -24.35 -23.21
C ILE A 249 -23.52 -25.87 -23.16
N ALA A 250 -24.54 -26.67 -22.85
CA ALA A 250 -24.46 -28.13 -22.77
C ALA A 250 -24.32 -28.82 -24.14
N ASN A 251 -24.61 -28.12 -25.23
CA ASN A 251 -24.58 -28.64 -26.61
C ASN A 251 -23.35 -28.15 -27.39
N ALA A 252 -22.43 -27.42 -26.73
CA ALA A 252 -21.15 -27.05 -27.30
C ALA A 252 -20.36 -28.31 -27.72
N HIS A 253 -19.75 -28.29 -28.91
CA HIS A 253 -18.95 -29.38 -29.50
C HIS A 253 -19.72 -30.61 -30.03
N ARG A 254 -21.05 -30.57 -30.18
CA ARG A 254 -21.77 -31.63 -30.91
C ARG A 254 -21.44 -31.61 -32.41
N VAL A 255 -21.15 -32.78 -32.97
CA VAL A 255 -20.95 -32.97 -34.41
C VAL A 255 -22.27 -32.67 -35.13
N ALA A 256 -22.26 -31.68 -36.02
CA ALA A 256 -23.42 -31.34 -36.84
C ALA A 256 -23.52 -32.25 -38.07
N ILE A 257 -24.74 -32.71 -38.38
CA ILE A 257 -25.04 -33.42 -39.62
C ILE A 257 -25.78 -32.43 -40.54
N LEU A 258 -25.23 -32.18 -41.73
CA LEU A 258 -25.77 -31.24 -42.71
C LEU A 258 -26.30 -32.00 -43.92
N GLU A 259 -27.60 -31.90 -44.21
CA GLU A 259 -28.25 -32.57 -45.34
C GLU A 259 -28.08 -31.83 -46.68
N LYS A 260 -28.01 -30.48 -46.65
CA LYS A 260 -27.94 -29.61 -47.85
C LYS A 260 -26.81 -28.57 -47.81
N GLY A 261 -25.73 -28.80 -47.05
CA GLY A 261 -24.64 -27.83 -46.98
C GLY A 261 -23.30 -28.39 -46.53
N GLN A 262 -22.24 -27.63 -46.78
CA GLN A 262 -20.89 -27.93 -46.34
C GLN A 262 -20.50 -27.02 -45.18
N TRP A 263 -19.88 -27.63 -44.17
CA TRP A 263 -19.27 -26.90 -43.08
C TRP A 263 -17.93 -26.31 -43.51
N VAL A 264 -17.82 -24.98 -43.48
CA VAL A 264 -16.56 -24.28 -43.69
C VAL A 264 -16.03 -23.82 -42.33
N ASP A 265 -15.03 -24.53 -41.83
CA ASP A 265 -14.36 -24.23 -40.56
C ASP A 265 -13.60 -22.90 -40.65
N ARG A 266 -13.86 -21.98 -39.72
CA ARG A 266 -13.04 -20.76 -39.58
C ARG A 266 -11.97 -21.00 -38.53
N LYS A 267 -10.75 -21.25 -38.98
CA LYS A 267 -9.60 -21.38 -38.07
C LYS A 267 -9.21 -20.02 -37.48
N PHE A 268 -9.25 -19.92 -36.16
CA PHE A 268 -8.65 -18.84 -35.38
C PHE A 268 -7.11 -18.92 -35.47
N SER A 269 -6.41 -17.79 -35.47
CA SER A 269 -4.93 -17.84 -35.39
C SER A 269 -4.24 -16.90 -34.40
N GLN A 270 -4.77 -15.72 -34.03
CA GLN A 270 -3.93 -14.74 -33.29
C GLN A 270 -4.66 -13.75 -32.35
N ARG A 271 -5.89 -14.03 -31.90
CA ARG A 271 -6.67 -13.04 -31.12
C ARG A 271 -6.41 -13.07 -29.61
N ASP A 272 -6.26 -14.25 -29.01
CA ASP A 272 -6.23 -14.40 -27.55
C ASP A 272 -4.96 -13.83 -26.88
N MET A 273 -3.79 -13.91 -27.55
CA MET A 273 -2.55 -13.33 -27.04
C MET A 273 -2.54 -11.80 -27.04
N GLN A 274 -3.21 -11.14 -28.01
CA GLN A 274 -3.29 -9.67 -28.06
C GLN A 274 -4.16 -9.09 -26.93
N PHE A 275 -5.10 -9.85 -26.34
CA PHE A 275 -5.97 -9.34 -25.28
C PHE A 275 -5.30 -9.20 -23.93
N ALA A 276 -4.40 -10.12 -23.58
CA ALA A 276 -3.62 -10.04 -22.35
C ALA A 276 -2.66 -8.84 -22.40
N GLU A 277 -2.03 -8.62 -23.56
CA GLU A 277 -1.12 -7.50 -23.81
C GLU A 277 -1.86 -6.15 -23.73
N LEU A 278 -3.03 -6.02 -24.37
CA LEU A 278 -3.87 -4.82 -24.29
C LEU A 278 -4.32 -4.49 -22.85
N ARG A 279 -4.62 -5.50 -22.02
CA ARG A 279 -4.94 -5.29 -20.60
C ARG A 279 -3.73 -4.89 -19.77
N GLY A 280 -2.55 -5.42 -20.10
CA GLY A 280 -1.28 -5.03 -19.51
C GLY A 280 -1.04 -3.54 -19.73
N ILE A 281 -0.99 -3.10 -20.99
CA ILE A 281 -0.76 -1.71 -21.38
C ILE A 281 -1.72 -0.75 -20.67
N GLY A 282 -3.02 -1.07 -20.65
CA GLY A 282 -4.01 -0.23 -19.97
C GLY A 282 -3.73 -0.08 -18.47
N SER A 283 -3.28 -1.14 -17.79
CA SER A 283 -2.91 -1.06 -16.37
C SER A 283 -1.65 -0.25 -16.14
N GLU A 284 -0.69 -0.26 -17.07
CA GLU A 284 0.54 0.54 -16.99
C GLU A 284 0.27 2.02 -17.18
N ILE A 285 -0.54 2.40 -18.17
CA ILE A 285 -0.95 3.79 -18.41
C ILE A 285 -1.66 4.37 -17.18
N ILE A 286 -2.60 3.61 -16.59
CA ILE A 286 -3.29 4.03 -15.37
C ILE A 286 -2.28 4.20 -14.23
N ARG A 287 -1.37 3.24 -14.05
CA ARG A 287 -0.35 3.30 -12.99
C ARG A 287 0.57 4.51 -13.15
N GLU A 288 1.01 4.79 -14.38
CA GLU A 288 1.88 5.92 -14.72
C GLU A 288 1.25 7.25 -14.38
N ALA A 289 -0.02 7.46 -14.73
CA ALA A 289 -0.72 8.71 -14.44
C ALA A 289 -0.87 9.01 -12.94
N PHE A 290 -0.88 7.99 -12.08
CA PHE A 290 -0.85 8.16 -10.62
C PHE A 290 0.57 8.15 -10.03
N GLY A 291 1.60 7.83 -10.82
CA GLY A 291 2.94 7.56 -10.30
C GLY A 291 3.00 6.36 -9.34
N PHE A 292 2.05 5.43 -9.46
CA PHE A 292 1.85 4.38 -8.47
C PHE A 292 2.89 3.25 -8.63
N PRO A 293 3.60 2.81 -7.57
CA PRO A 293 4.63 1.78 -7.73
C PRO A 293 4.07 0.40 -8.14
N LYS A 294 4.71 -0.26 -9.12
CA LYS A 294 4.29 -1.60 -9.61
C LYS A 294 4.24 -2.68 -8.52
N PRO A 295 5.21 -2.81 -7.59
CA PRO A 295 5.14 -3.82 -6.53
C PRO A 295 3.89 -3.67 -5.66
N MET A 296 3.44 -2.42 -5.46
CA MET A 296 2.27 -2.11 -4.64
C MET A 296 0.95 -2.53 -5.29
N THR A 297 0.89 -2.80 -6.60
CA THR A 297 -0.33 -3.30 -7.25
C THR A 297 -0.58 -4.79 -7.01
N GLY A 298 0.33 -5.50 -6.33
CA GLY A 298 0.27 -6.95 -6.13
C GLY A 298 0.80 -7.76 -7.31
N ALA A 299 1.48 -7.11 -8.26
CA ALA A 299 2.21 -7.79 -9.32
C ALA A 299 3.53 -8.30 -8.73
N VAL A 300 3.79 -9.61 -8.89
CA VAL A 300 4.98 -10.28 -8.33
C VAL A 300 6.10 -10.47 -9.36
N ASP A 301 5.85 -10.12 -10.62
CA ASP A 301 6.82 -10.26 -11.71
C ASP A 301 8.03 -9.36 -11.44
N ASP A 302 9.22 -9.97 -11.35
CA ASP A 302 10.52 -9.30 -11.14
C ASP A 302 10.62 -8.45 -9.85
N VAL A 303 9.83 -8.75 -8.82
CA VAL A 303 9.90 -8.06 -7.53
C VAL A 303 10.83 -8.81 -6.56
N ASN A 304 11.99 -8.23 -6.29
CA ASN A 304 12.82 -8.62 -5.14
C ASN A 304 12.44 -7.78 -3.89
N ARG A 305 12.92 -8.20 -2.71
CA ARG A 305 12.62 -7.51 -1.44
C ARG A 305 13.00 -6.03 -1.45
N ALA A 306 14.19 -5.69 -1.95
CA ALA A 306 14.67 -4.31 -1.99
C ALA A 306 13.77 -3.42 -2.88
N ASN A 307 13.30 -3.94 -4.01
CA ASN A 307 12.38 -3.24 -4.91
C ASN A 307 11.00 -3.02 -4.26
N ALA A 308 10.52 -3.98 -3.46
CA ALA A 308 9.27 -3.86 -2.73
C ALA A 308 9.35 -2.80 -1.61
N GLU A 309 10.40 -2.84 -0.79
CA GLU A 309 10.65 -1.87 0.29
C GLU A 309 10.82 -0.45 -0.28
N ALA A 310 11.59 -0.29 -1.36
CA ALA A 310 11.70 0.99 -2.07
C ALA A 310 10.35 1.47 -2.63
N GLY A 311 9.53 0.55 -3.14
CA GLY A 311 8.18 0.83 -3.63
C GLY A 311 7.25 1.36 -2.54
N GLU A 312 7.30 0.80 -1.33
CA GLU A 312 6.51 1.26 -0.19
C GLU A 312 6.91 2.68 0.24
N VAL A 313 8.22 2.96 0.32
CA VAL A 313 8.74 4.30 0.63
C VAL A 313 8.32 5.32 -0.43
N MET A 314 8.41 4.97 -1.72
CA MET A 314 7.97 5.83 -2.81
C MET A 314 6.46 6.10 -2.75
N PHE A 315 5.66 5.07 -2.49
CA PHE A 315 4.22 5.20 -2.35
C PHE A 315 3.85 6.17 -1.22
N ALA A 316 4.39 5.95 -0.01
CA ALA A 316 4.12 6.82 1.13
C ALA A 316 4.59 8.26 0.87
N ARG A 317 5.80 8.44 0.32
CA ARG A 317 6.41 9.76 0.14
C ARG A 317 5.77 10.59 -0.96
N TRP A 318 5.44 9.98 -2.10
CA TRP A 318 5.01 10.72 -3.29
C TRP A 318 3.49 10.76 -3.46
N LEU A 319 2.77 9.76 -2.95
CA LEU A 319 1.31 9.72 -3.07
C LEU A 319 0.63 10.14 -1.77
N CYS A 320 1.01 9.57 -0.62
CA CYS A 320 0.30 9.83 0.64
C CYS A 320 0.70 11.18 1.28
N VAL A 321 1.99 11.43 1.48
CA VAL A 321 2.47 12.63 2.21
C VAL A 321 1.97 13.96 1.61
N PRO A 322 2.01 14.20 0.28
CA PRO A 322 1.51 15.45 -0.28
C PRO A 322 0.02 15.68 0.00
N ASP A 323 -0.78 14.60 -0.01
CA ASP A 323 -2.20 14.65 0.26
C ASP A 323 -2.47 14.91 1.75
N LEU A 324 -1.69 14.30 2.63
CA LEU A 324 -1.73 14.53 4.07
C LEU A 324 -1.29 15.95 4.44
N GLU A 325 -0.27 16.52 3.79
CA GLU A 325 0.13 17.92 3.98
C GLU A 325 -0.98 18.87 3.51
N ALA A 326 -1.60 18.62 2.35
CA ALA A 326 -2.73 19.43 1.90
C ALA A 326 -3.92 19.38 2.88
N MET A 327 -4.16 18.21 3.48
CA MET A 327 -5.17 18.05 4.53
C MET A 327 -4.78 18.75 5.83
N LYS A 328 -3.51 18.67 6.23
CA LYS A 328 -2.96 19.39 7.38
C LYS A 328 -3.11 20.89 7.20
N ASP A 329 -2.85 21.43 6.01
CA ASP A 329 -3.05 22.84 5.70
C ASP A 329 -4.53 23.22 5.82
N ALA A 330 -5.45 22.40 5.31
CA ALA A 330 -6.88 22.64 5.45
C ALA A 330 -7.34 22.62 6.91
N LEU A 331 -6.86 21.65 7.69
CA LEU A 331 -7.16 21.56 9.13
C LEU A 331 -6.63 22.78 9.90
N ASN A 332 -5.41 23.22 9.60
CA ASN A 332 -4.76 24.31 10.32
C ASN A 332 -5.21 25.71 9.89
N HIS A 333 -5.43 25.93 8.59
CA HIS A 333 -5.70 27.26 8.04
C HIS A 333 -7.17 27.50 7.72
N GLN A 334 -7.99 26.46 7.56
CA GLN A 334 -9.42 26.61 7.27
C GLN A 334 -10.30 26.14 8.44
N LEU A 335 -10.01 24.98 9.06
CA LEU A 335 -10.85 24.42 10.13
C LEU A 335 -10.56 25.04 11.51
N LEU A 336 -9.30 25.00 11.99
CA LEU A 336 -8.93 25.47 13.32
C LEU A 336 -9.35 26.93 13.62
N PRO A 337 -9.19 27.89 12.69
CA PRO A 337 -9.60 29.27 12.94
C PRO A 337 -11.09 29.44 13.26
N LEU A 338 -11.95 28.50 12.82
CA LEU A 338 -13.39 28.53 13.08
C LEU A 338 -13.76 28.29 14.55
N PHE A 339 -12.81 27.80 15.36
CA PHE A 339 -12.97 27.65 16.81
C PHE A 339 -12.53 28.92 17.58
N GLY A 340 -12.07 29.96 16.89
CA GLY A 340 -11.72 31.25 17.47
C GLY A 340 -10.59 31.14 18.50
N ARG A 341 -10.72 31.87 19.62
CA ARG A 341 -9.67 31.96 20.65
C ARG A 341 -9.30 30.63 21.30
N THR A 342 -10.16 29.62 21.28
CA THR A 342 -9.84 28.32 21.92
C THR A 342 -8.81 27.52 21.12
N ALA A 343 -8.72 27.76 19.81
CA ALA A 343 -7.74 27.14 18.93
C ALA A 343 -6.43 27.95 18.81
N GLU A 344 -6.31 29.08 19.52
CA GLU A 344 -5.12 29.91 19.45
C GLU A 344 -3.88 29.16 19.97
N GLY A 345 -2.83 29.17 19.14
CA GLY A 345 -1.59 28.45 19.41
C GLY A 345 -1.71 26.92 19.29
N LEU A 346 -2.79 26.40 18.70
CA LEU A 346 -2.93 24.98 18.38
C LEU A 346 -2.53 24.69 16.94
N GLU A 347 -2.14 23.44 16.68
CA GLU A 347 -1.87 22.91 15.35
C GLU A 347 -2.23 21.42 15.27
N PHE A 348 -2.85 21.03 14.15
CA PHE A 348 -2.95 19.64 13.75
C PHE A 348 -1.67 19.19 13.07
N ASP A 349 -1.25 17.98 13.38
CA ASP A 349 -0.17 17.31 12.68
C ASP A 349 -0.40 15.80 12.71
N TYR A 350 0.30 15.08 11.84
CA TYR A 350 0.12 13.65 11.68
C TYR A 350 1.44 12.88 11.90
N VAL A 351 1.31 11.59 12.17
CA VAL A 351 2.45 10.67 12.22
C VAL A 351 2.90 10.38 10.79
N ASN A 352 4.17 10.65 10.48
CA ASN A 352 4.70 10.47 9.13
C ASN A 352 4.56 8.98 8.71
N PRO A 353 3.82 8.66 7.62
CA PRO A 353 3.61 7.29 7.20
C PRO A 353 4.78 6.70 6.40
N VAL A 354 5.79 7.51 6.05
CA VAL A 354 6.96 7.02 5.31
C VAL A 354 7.76 6.09 6.22
N PRO A 355 7.96 4.82 5.84
CA PRO A 355 8.78 3.90 6.63
C PRO A 355 10.18 4.49 6.85
N GLU A 356 10.63 4.47 8.10
CA GLU A 356 11.98 4.88 8.45
C GLU A 356 12.97 3.85 7.90
N ASP A 357 14.02 4.33 7.25
CA ASP A 357 15.11 3.49 6.77
C ASP A 357 16.01 3.19 7.97
N VAL A 358 15.61 2.18 8.75
CA VAL A 358 16.31 1.75 9.97
C VAL A 358 17.77 1.40 9.72
N GLU A 359 18.12 0.90 8.53
CA GLU A 359 19.50 0.58 8.17
C GLU A 359 20.31 1.84 7.93
N LYS A 360 19.76 2.80 7.18
CA LYS A 360 20.39 4.12 7.00
C LYS A 360 20.50 4.89 8.31
N GLU A 361 19.50 4.84 9.18
CA GLU A 361 19.55 5.46 10.50
C GLU A 361 20.60 4.81 11.39
N ALA A 362 20.66 3.48 11.45
CA ALA A 362 21.69 2.75 12.18
C ALA A 362 23.09 3.06 11.64
N THR A 363 23.24 3.17 10.32
CA THR A 363 24.51 3.53 9.66
C THR A 363 24.91 4.96 9.98
N GLN A 364 23.96 5.90 9.94
CA GLN A 364 24.21 7.30 10.31
C GLN A 364 24.54 7.44 11.79
N LEU A 365 23.84 6.73 12.67
CA LEU A 365 24.11 6.72 14.11
C LEU A 365 25.50 6.15 14.39
N THR A 366 25.87 5.05 13.73
CA THR A 366 27.21 4.47 13.82
C THR A 366 28.27 5.44 13.30
N ALA A 367 28.03 6.11 12.17
CA ALA A 367 28.94 7.11 11.63
C ALA A 367 29.12 8.31 12.57
N ARG A 368 28.03 8.83 13.15
CA ARG A 368 28.06 9.92 14.15
C ARG A 368 28.80 9.49 15.41
N ALA A 369 28.54 8.28 15.93
CA ALA A 369 29.23 7.74 17.09
C ALA A 369 30.74 7.58 16.84
N ASN A 370 31.14 7.09 15.67
CA ASN A 370 32.54 6.98 15.27
C ASN A 370 33.20 8.36 15.13
N ALA A 371 32.49 9.35 14.58
CA ALA A 371 32.97 10.72 14.49
C ALA A 371 33.23 11.33 15.88
N VAL A 372 32.34 11.09 16.86
CA VAL A 372 32.56 11.52 18.25
C VAL A 372 33.82 10.88 18.82
N SER A 373 33.96 9.55 18.72
CA SER A 373 35.13 8.84 19.21
C SER A 373 36.43 9.39 18.61
N LEU A 374 36.45 9.69 17.31
CA LEU A 374 37.61 10.24 16.62
C LEU A 374 37.96 11.66 17.07
N LEU A 375 36.97 12.55 17.19
CA LEU A 375 37.18 13.93 17.64
C LEU A 375 37.59 14.02 19.11
N VAL A 376 36.97 13.23 19.99
CA VAL A 376 37.37 13.15 21.40
C VAL A 376 38.79 12.59 21.54
N ASN A 377 39.15 11.54 20.79
CA ASN A 377 40.52 11.01 20.78
C ASN A 377 41.55 12.00 20.22
N ALA A 378 41.14 12.89 19.32
CA ALA A 378 41.96 13.98 18.80
C ALA A 378 42.12 15.15 19.80
N GLY A 379 41.46 15.09 20.97
CA GLY A 379 41.59 16.06 22.06
C GLY A 379 40.50 17.14 22.09
N PHE A 380 39.45 17.04 21.29
CA PHE A 380 38.30 17.97 21.35
C PHE A 380 37.41 17.67 22.56
N GLU A 381 36.75 18.71 23.08
CA GLU A 381 35.85 18.59 24.22
C GLU A 381 34.65 17.66 23.89
N PRO A 382 34.32 16.67 24.75
CA PRO A 382 33.23 15.74 24.51
C PRO A 382 31.84 16.39 24.33
N ALA A 383 31.50 17.35 25.17
CA ALA A 383 30.21 18.06 25.12
C ALA A 383 30.03 18.83 23.80
N GLY A 384 31.03 19.64 23.44
CA GLY A 384 31.04 20.37 22.17
C GLY A 384 31.02 19.44 20.95
N THR A 385 31.68 18.28 21.02
CA THR A 385 31.70 17.28 19.96
C THR A 385 30.33 16.63 19.75
N LEU A 386 29.66 16.21 20.84
CA LEU A 386 28.32 15.62 20.81
C LEU A 386 27.30 16.60 20.21
N SER A 387 27.34 17.87 20.65
CA SER A 387 26.51 18.91 20.06
C SER A 387 26.79 19.14 18.58
N ALA A 388 28.06 19.11 18.16
CA ALA A 388 28.44 19.34 16.76
C ALA A 388 27.99 18.22 15.82
N VAL A 389 27.98 16.96 16.29
CA VAL A 389 27.50 15.81 15.49
C VAL A 389 26.00 15.52 15.68
N GLY A 390 25.31 16.29 16.51
CA GLY A 390 23.87 16.13 16.78
C GLY A 390 23.53 14.85 17.57
N LEU A 391 24.38 14.47 18.52
CA LEU A 391 24.10 13.40 19.48
C LEU A 391 23.83 13.99 20.88
N PRO A 392 22.85 13.45 21.64
CA PRO A 392 22.54 13.95 22.96
C PRO A 392 23.67 13.63 23.95
N GLU A 393 23.85 14.49 24.95
CA GLU A 393 24.67 14.17 26.10
C GLU A 393 23.96 13.11 26.96
N ILE A 394 24.63 11.98 27.16
CA ILE A 394 24.15 10.94 28.06
C ILE A 394 25.00 11.00 29.32
N PRO A 395 24.47 11.56 30.44
CA PRO A 395 25.23 11.64 31.66
C PRO A 395 25.51 10.25 32.19
N PHE A 396 26.78 9.97 32.48
CA PHE A 396 27.16 8.75 33.17
C PHE A 396 26.73 8.84 34.64
N VAL A 397 25.51 8.39 34.93
CA VAL A 397 25.09 7.99 36.27
C VAL A 397 25.76 6.66 36.55
N GLY A 398 26.99 6.70 37.07
CA GLY A 398 27.75 5.49 37.37
C GLY A 398 26.91 4.47 38.14
N ARG A 399 27.18 3.17 37.95
CA ARG A 399 26.72 2.20 38.95
C ARG A 399 27.23 2.69 40.32
N PRO A 400 26.42 2.66 41.38
CA PRO A 400 26.88 3.07 42.71
C PRO A 400 28.19 2.33 42.99
N ASP A 401 29.21 3.09 43.36
CA ASP A 401 30.60 2.65 43.43
C ASP A 401 30.73 1.28 44.10
N ALA A 402 30.83 0.22 43.30
CA ALA A 402 31.79 -0.81 43.65
C ALA A 402 33.13 -0.13 43.37
N ALA A 403 33.73 0.41 44.42
CA ALA A 403 35.02 1.09 44.39
C ALA A 403 35.90 0.49 43.31
N ARG A 404 36.52 1.34 42.46
CA ARG A 404 37.59 0.94 41.57
C ARG A 404 38.64 0.17 42.39
N ALA A 405 38.48 -1.14 42.47
CA ALA A 405 39.53 -2.03 42.89
C ALA A 405 40.59 -1.82 41.82
N ALA A 406 41.75 -1.32 42.22
CA ALA A 406 42.92 -1.36 41.36
C ALA A 406 42.98 -2.78 40.80
N VAL A 407 42.93 -2.90 39.47
CA VAL A 407 43.17 -4.18 38.82
C VAL A 407 44.58 -4.55 39.23
N ALA A 408 44.70 -5.49 40.18
CA ALA A 408 45.97 -6.09 40.51
C ALA A 408 46.55 -6.64 39.20
N PRO A 409 47.87 -6.54 38.97
CA PRO A 409 48.47 -7.20 37.82
C PRO A 409 48.01 -8.64 37.85
N VAL A 410 47.45 -9.07 36.73
CA VAL A 410 47.02 -10.45 36.50
C VAL A 410 48.21 -11.33 36.89
N PRO A 411 48.10 -12.22 37.89
CA PRO A 411 49.21 -13.09 38.22
C PRO A 411 49.52 -13.95 36.98
N ASP A 412 50.79 -14.29 36.78
CA ASP A 412 51.25 -15.06 35.60
C ASP A 412 50.51 -16.41 35.45
N ASP A 413 49.81 -16.86 36.50
CA ASP A 413 48.93 -18.03 36.50
C ASP A 413 47.64 -17.86 35.68
N TRP A 414 47.24 -16.64 35.31
CA TRP A 414 46.03 -16.41 34.53
C TRP A 414 46.25 -16.76 33.06
N GLN A 415 47.48 -16.59 32.55
CA GLN A 415 47.82 -17.11 31.21
C GLN A 415 47.80 -18.64 31.22
N ASP A 416 48.28 -19.30 32.27
CA ASP A 416 48.20 -20.76 32.40
C ASP A 416 46.76 -21.25 32.60
N SER A 417 45.93 -20.48 33.32
CA SER A 417 44.51 -20.78 33.55
C SER A 417 43.65 -20.56 32.30
N VAL A 418 43.94 -19.52 31.51
CA VAL A 418 43.29 -19.25 30.22
C VAL A 418 43.79 -20.20 29.14
N THR A 419 45.06 -20.59 29.18
CA THR A 419 45.58 -21.68 28.33
C THR A 419 44.92 -23.00 28.69
N GLY A 420 44.60 -23.26 29.97
CA GLY A 420 43.79 -24.40 30.42
C GLY A 420 42.30 -24.33 30.04
N LEU A 421 41.70 -23.13 30.02
CA LEU A 421 40.29 -22.93 29.62
C LEU A 421 40.08 -22.88 28.09
N LEU A 422 41.09 -22.45 27.33
CA LEU A 422 41.10 -22.45 25.86
C LEU A 422 41.60 -23.78 25.27
N SER A 423 42.16 -24.69 26.08
CA SER A 423 42.71 -25.94 25.56
C SER A 423 41.78 -27.15 25.52
N ASP A 424 40.56 -27.17 26.09
CA ASP A 424 39.69 -28.37 25.88
C ASP A 424 38.17 -28.22 26.15
N GLY A 425 37.60 -27.00 26.24
CA GLY A 425 36.27 -26.86 26.87
C GLY A 425 35.09 -26.31 26.06
N PHE A 426 35.29 -25.48 25.03
CA PHE A 426 34.18 -24.60 24.58
C PHE A 426 34.11 -24.33 23.07
N GLU A 427 34.27 -25.35 22.23
CA GLU A 427 33.72 -25.32 20.85
C GLU A 427 33.59 -26.71 20.18
N ALA A 428 33.35 -27.79 20.94
CA ALA A 428 33.21 -29.14 20.38
C ALA A 428 31.79 -29.43 19.82
N ALA A 429 31.18 -28.47 19.12
CA ALA A 429 30.02 -28.79 18.28
C ALA A 429 30.55 -29.50 17.03
N GLN A 430 30.35 -30.81 16.92
CA GLN A 430 30.82 -31.60 15.78
C GLN A 430 30.16 -31.10 14.48
N ARG A 431 30.88 -30.23 13.76
CA ARG A 431 30.38 -29.48 12.58
C ARG A 431 30.50 -30.26 11.28
N TRP A 432 31.22 -31.39 11.27
CA TRP A 432 31.42 -32.20 10.07
C TRP A 432 30.94 -33.63 10.31
N VAL A 433 30.35 -34.26 9.29
CA VAL A 433 29.85 -35.63 9.35
C VAL A 433 30.35 -36.42 8.14
N ALA A 434 30.73 -37.68 8.35
CA ALA A 434 31.02 -38.64 7.29
C ALA A 434 29.73 -39.11 6.64
N VAL A 435 29.63 -38.92 5.32
CA VAL A 435 28.53 -39.35 4.48
C VAL A 435 29.03 -40.47 3.58
N GLU A 436 28.45 -41.65 3.75
CA GLU A 436 28.79 -42.86 3.02
C GLU A 436 27.54 -43.37 2.30
N HIS A 437 27.73 -43.92 1.10
CA HIS A 437 26.66 -44.66 0.43
C HIS A 437 26.63 -46.07 1.02
N ASP A 438 25.52 -46.46 1.63
CA ASP A 438 25.34 -47.82 2.16
C ASP A 438 24.64 -48.70 1.11
N ASP A 439 25.44 -49.42 0.31
CA ASP A 439 24.98 -50.38 -0.69
C ASP A 439 25.79 -51.69 -0.63
N ASP A 440 25.50 -52.64 -1.53
CA ASP A 440 26.17 -53.94 -1.58
C ASP A 440 27.67 -53.86 -1.91
N HIS A 441 28.20 -52.68 -2.23
CA HIS A 441 29.59 -52.44 -2.62
C HIS A 441 30.35 -51.59 -1.60
N THR A 442 29.74 -51.26 -0.46
CA THR A 442 30.37 -50.55 0.66
C THR A 442 31.25 -51.51 1.45
N CYS A 443 32.54 -51.19 1.58
CA CYS A 443 33.45 -52.00 2.38
C CYS A 443 33.18 -51.82 3.89
N GLY A 444 33.56 -52.81 4.69
CA GLY A 444 33.38 -52.79 6.15
C GLY A 444 33.81 -51.48 6.82
N PRO A 445 35.05 -50.98 6.56
CA PRO A 445 35.52 -49.71 7.12
C PRO A 445 34.66 -48.49 6.75
N CYS A 446 34.19 -48.38 5.50
CA CYS A 446 33.28 -47.31 5.08
C CYS A 446 31.92 -47.41 5.79
N ARG A 447 31.41 -48.63 5.99
CA ARG A 447 30.12 -48.84 6.68
C ARG A 447 30.23 -48.51 8.18
N GLU A 448 31.37 -48.75 8.80
CA GLU A 448 31.63 -48.44 10.21
C GLU A 448 31.80 -46.93 10.49
N VAL A 449 32.37 -46.19 9.54
CA VAL A 449 32.60 -44.75 9.71
C VAL A 449 31.39 -43.89 9.29
N ALA A 450 30.39 -44.47 8.63
CA ALA A 450 29.19 -43.77 8.19
C ALA A 450 28.48 -43.03 9.36
N GLY A 451 28.28 -41.72 9.22
CA GLY A 451 27.67 -40.88 10.24
C GLY A 451 28.61 -40.46 11.38
N LYS A 452 29.90 -40.81 11.34
CA LYS A 452 30.92 -40.32 12.29
C LYS A 452 31.01 -38.81 12.21
N THR A 453 31.08 -38.17 13.37
CA THR A 453 31.04 -36.72 13.53
C THR A 453 32.37 -36.18 14.03
N TYR A 454 32.88 -35.14 13.38
CA TYR A 454 34.19 -34.54 13.64
C TYR A 454 34.06 -33.14 14.23
N ARG A 455 34.97 -32.77 15.13
CA ARG A 455 34.92 -31.47 15.81
C ARG A 455 35.18 -30.33 14.84
N ASN A 456 36.13 -30.52 13.92
CA ASN A 456 36.57 -29.52 12.96
C ASN A 456 36.96 -30.14 11.61
N ARG A 457 37.25 -29.30 10.61
CA ARG A 457 37.64 -29.73 9.25
C ARG A 457 38.96 -30.50 9.25
N ALA A 458 39.91 -30.14 10.10
CA ALA A 458 41.22 -30.78 10.13
C ALA A 458 41.12 -32.25 10.59
N GLU A 459 40.30 -32.54 11.61
CA GLU A 459 40.01 -33.91 12.04
C GLU A 459 39.29 -34.72 10.95
N ALA A 460 38.30 -34.12 10.27
CA ALA A 460 37.59 -34.77 9.18
C ALA A 460 38.54 -35.08 8.00
N TYR A 461 39.44 -34.15 7.66
CA TYR A 461 40.39 -34.30 6.55
C TYR A 461 41.54 -35.26 6.87
N ALA A 462 41.78 -35.56 8.15
CA ALA A 462 42.70 -36.61 8.56
C ALA A 462 42.16 -38.03 8.26
N ASP A 463 40.84 -38.19 8.14
CA ASP A 463 40.18 -39.44 7.75
C ASP A 463 39.77 -39.43 6.27
N TYR A 464 39.45 -38.26 5.70
CA TYR A 464 39.07 -38.04 4.31
C TYR A 464 39.97 -36.97 3.66
N PRO A 465 41.13 -37.34 3.11
CA PRO A 465 42.01 -36.41 2.42
C PRO A 465 41.25 -35.58 1.38
N ASP A 466 41.48 -34.27 1.35
CA ASP A 466 40.79 -33.30 0.47
C ASP A 466 39.24 -33.24 0.62
N GLY A 467 38.68 -33.96 1.59
CA GLY A 467 37.24 -34.00 1.89
C GLY A 467 36.48 -35.18 1.27
N GLY A 468 37.17 -36.08 0.56
CA GLY A 468 36.55 -37.23 -0.12
C GLY A 468 37.48 -38.44 -0.17
N GLY A 469 36.89 -39.63 -0.16
CA GLY A 469 37.61 -40.89 -0.10
C GLY A 469 38.16 -41.18 1.30
N TYR A 470 37.53 -42.13 1.99
CA TYR A 470 37.98 -42.56 3.30
C TYR A 470 39.35 -43.26 3.20
N LYS A 471 40.32 -42.83 4.01
CA LYS A 471 41.70 -43.31 3.96
C LYS A 471 41.83 -44.83 4.17
N ASP A 472 40.94 -45.42 4.98
CA ASP A 472 40.95 -46.85 5.31
C ASP A 472 39.97 -47.64 4.42
N CYS A 473 39.52 -47.06 3.32
CA CYS A 473 38.69 -47.76 2.34
C CYS A 473 39.49 -48.88 1.65
N VAL A 474 39.11 -50.13 1.93
CA VAL A 474 39.70 -51.30 1.26
C VAL A 474 39.19 -51.51 -0.17
N GLY A 475 38.11 -50.82 -0.58
CA GLY A 475 37.58 -50.90 -1.95
C GLY A 475 38.60 -50.48 -3.01
N ALA A 476 39.47 -49.52 -2.68
CA ALA A 476 40.53 -49.04 -3.57
C ALA A 476 41.54 -50.13 -3.94
N GLN A 477 41.74 -51.12 -3.06
CA GLN A 477 42.63 -52.27 -3.30
C GLN A 477 42.05 -53.26 -4.32
N TYR A 478 40.73 -53.23 -4.53
CA TYR A 478 40.00 -54.07 -5.49
C TYR A 478 39.55 -53.29 -6.74
N GLY A 479 40.11 -52.09 -6.97
CA GLY A 479 39.81 -51.26 -8.14
C GLY A 479 38.54 -50.41 -8.03
N ASN A 480 37.91 -50.35 -6.86
CA ASN A 480 36.70 -49.56 -6.62
C ASN A 480 37.05 -48.26 -5.84
N PRO A 481 36.85 -47.06 -6.41
CA PRO A 481 37.12 -45.82 -5.70
C PRO A 481 36.17 -45.65 -4.50
N CYS A 482 36.68 -45.08 -3.41
CA CYS A 482 35.84 -44.76 -2.25
C CYS A 482 34.84 -43.65 -2.62
N ARG A 483 33.56 -43.84 -2.23
CA ARG A 483 32.47 -42.90 -2.49
C ARG A 483 32.09 -42.05 -1.26
N GLY A 484 32.77 -42.27 -0.15
CA GLY A 484 32.58 -41.51 1.09
C GLY A 484 33.13 -40.11 1.02
N HIS A 485 32.48 -39.16 1.69
CA HIS A 485 32.96 -37.79 1.82
C HIS A 485 32.53 -37.18 3.15
N VAL A 486 33.08 -36.02 3.49
CA VAL A 486 32.70 -35.27 4.69
C VAL A 486 32.01 -33.96 4.33
N GLU A 487 30.89 -33.69 4.97
CA GLU A 487 30.14 -32.44 4.77
C GLU A 487 29.94 -31.68 6.08
N LYS A 488 29.73 -30.37 5.96
CA LYS A 488 29.45 -29.51 7.12
C LYS A 488 27.97 -29.62 7.48
N ARG A 489 27.69 -30.05 8.72
CA ARG A 489 26.33 -30.18 9.24
C ARG A 489 25.64 -28.80 9.33
N GLY A 490 24.59 -28.60 8.54
CA GLY A 490 23.75 -27.40 8.57
C GLY A 490 22.96 -27.25 9.89
N ARG A 491 22.58 -26.02 10.23
CA ARG A 491 21.73 -25.73 11.41
C ARG A 491 20.32 -26.25 11.10
N LYS A 492 19.76 -27.12 11.95
CA LYS A 492 18.43 -27.71 11.77
C LYS A 492 17.38 -26.58 11.66
N GLY A 493 16.84 -26.33 10.46
CA GLY A 493 15.88 -25.24 10.24
C GLY A 493 15.73 -24.69 8.80
N GLU A 494 16.53 -25.14 7.82
CA GLU A 494 16.34 -24.75 6.42
C GLU A 494 16.16 -26.03 5.58
N GLY A 495 14.93 -26.26 5.11
CA GLY A 495 14.62 -27.34 4.15
C GLY A 495 13.49 -28.29 4.59
N SER A 496 12.25 -27.80 4.58
CA SER A 496 11.04 -28.57 4.23
C SER A 496 9.91 -27.62 3.86
#